data_AF-M0HU97-F1
#
_entry.id   AF-M0HU97-F1
#
_cell.length_a   1.000
_cell.length_b   1.000
_cell.length_c   1.000
_cell.angle_alpha   90.00
_cell.angle_beta   90.00
_cell.angle_gamma   90.00
#
_symmetry.space_group_name_H-M   'P 1'
#
loop_
_entity.id
_entity.type
_entity.pdbx_description
1 polymer ?
#
loop_
_entity_poly.entity_id
_entity_poly.type
_entity_poly.pdbx_seq_one_letter_code
_entity_poly.pdbx_strand_id
1 'polypeptide(L)'
;MAKRDRTERLLADWDLVFDALSDSSRRYVLQYLYERPDPVSTRELALALACRTTDRAPDNIDVQIVEQAEVGFVHVHLPKLEAADLVEWSGDQVTLTDHAETLPLFTPSYRGVVRPEETGEE
;
A
#
# COMPACT_ATOMS: atom_id res chain seq x y z
N MET A 1 12.31 8.81 32.54
CA MET A 1 11.29 7.80 32.16
C MET A 1 10.53 8.21 30.90
N ALA A 2 9.93 9.40 30.81
CA ALA A 2 9.17 9.86 29.63
C ALA A 2 9.86 9.81 28.23
N LYS A 3 11.20 9.87 28.16
CA LYS A 3 11.93 9.79 26.87
C LYS A 3 11.99 8.36 26.31
N ARG A 4 11.95 7.33 27.17
CA ARG A 4 11.97 5.92 26.73
C ARG A 4 10.62 5.52 26.14
N ASP A 5 9.53 5.84 26.83
CA ASP A 5 8.16 5.55 26.37
C ASP A 5 7.85 6.17 25.00
N ARG A 6 8.39 7.37 24.72
CA ARG A 6 8.25 8.02 23.41
C ARG A 6 9.02 7.26 22.32
N THR A 7 10.27 6.88 22.57
CA THR A 7 11.06 6.13 21.60
C THR A 7 10.48 4.74 21.34
N GLU A 8 10.00 4.05 22.37
CA GLU A 8 9.35 2.74 22.24
C GLU A 8 8.05 2.82 21.43
N ARG A 9 7.25 3.88 21.63
CA ARG A 9 6.06 4.14 20.81
C ARG A 9 6.44 4.41 19.35
N LEU A 10 7.38 5.31 19.10
CA LEU A 10 7.85 5.61 17.74
C LEU A 10 8.40 4.37 17.03
N LEU A 11 9.14 3.50 17.72
CA LEU A 11 9.66 2.26 17.15
C LEU A 11 8.53 1.26 16.84
N ALA A 12 7.53 1.14 17.72
CA ALA A 12 6.35 0.32 17.45
C ALA A 12 5.58 0.83 16.21
N ASP A 13 5.45 2.16 16.06
CA ASP A 13 4.83 2.77 14.89
C ASP A 13 5.62 2.44 13.61
N TRP A 14 6.96 2.51 13.66
CA TRP A 14 7.81 2.13 12.53
C TRP A 14 7.78 0.63 12.21
N ASP A 15 7.72 -0.25 13.20
CA ASP A 15 7.58 -1.69 12.98
C ASP A 15 6.29 -2.01 12.22
N LEU A 16 5.20 -1.31 12.55
CA LEU A 16 3.92 -1.43 11.84
C LEU A 16 4.02 -0.89 10.41
N VAL A 17 4.67 0.26 10.21
CA VAL A 17 4.92 0.81 8.86
C VAL A 17 5.77 -0.15 8.02
N PHE A 18 6.86 -0.70 8.56
CA PHE A 18 7.70 -1.65 7.84
C PHE A 18 6.98 -2.97 7.55
N ASP A 19 6.21 -3.50 8.50
CA ASP A 19 5.37 -4.68 8.26
C ASP A 19 4.37 -4.37 7.15
N ALA A 20 3.69 -3.22 7.17
CA ALA A 20 2.77 -2.81 6.13
C ALA A 20 3.45 -2.69 4.76
N LEU A 21 4.64 -2.10 4.68
CA LEU A 21 5.35 -1.89 3.41
C LEU A 21 6.07 -3.13 2.87
N SER A 22 6.24 -4.19 3.69
CA SER A 22 6.89 -5.44 3.26
C SER A 22 6.16 -6.13 2.11
N ASP A 23 4.85 -5.93 1.99
CA ASP A 23 4.00 -6.56 0.99
C ASP A 23 3.84 -5.67 -0.25
N SER A 24 3.95 -6.31 -1.42
CA SER A 24 3.90 -5.57 -2.69
C SER A 24 2.51 -5.06 -3.05
N SER A 25 1.44 -5.74 -2.62
CA SER A 25 0.05 -5.34 -2.85
C SER A 25 -0.30 -4.11 -2.02
N ARG A 26 0.14 -4.06 -0.75
CA ARG A 26 -0.03 -2.88 0.09
C ARG A 26 0.71 -1.66 -0.46
N ARG A 27 1.96 -1.82 -0.90
CA ARG A 27 2.69 -0.75 -1.61
C ARG A 27 1.98 -0.28 -2.88
N TYR A 28 1.40 -1.20 -3.65
CA TYR A 28 0.65 -0.85 -4.85
C TYR A 28 -0.62 -0.04 -4.53
N VAL A 29 -1.37 -0.44 -3.49
CA VAL A 29 -2.55 0.32 -3.04
C VAL A 29 -2.17 1.74 -2.64
N LEU A 30 -1.10 1.91 -1.85
CA LEU A 30 -0.63 3.23 -1.44
C LEU A 30 -0.27 4.10 -2.65
N GLN A 31 0.43 3.54 -3.64
CA GLN A 31 0.73 4.23 -4.89
C GLN A 31 -0.54 4.59 -5.67
N TYR A 32 -1.50 3.67 -5.75
CA TYR A 32 -2.76 3.86 -6.47
C TYR A 32 -3.60 4.99 -5.89
N LEU A 33 -3.63 5.07 -4.55
CA LEU A 33 -4.27 6.15 -3.80
C LEU A 33 -3.52 7.47 -3.98
N TYR A 34 -2.18 7.48 -3.91
CA TYR A 34 -1.39 8.69 -4.10
C TYR A 34 -1.59 9.35 -5.46
N GLU A 35 -1.83 8.55 -6.51
CA GLU A 35 -2.09 9.05 -7.85
C GLU A 35 -3.50 9.65 -8.03
N ARG A 36 -4.38 9.56 -7.01
CA ARG A 36 -5.77 10.01 -7.05
C ARG A 36 -6.04 11.03 -5.94
N PRO A 37 -6.57 12.22 -6.27
CA PRO A 37 -6.90 13.23 -5.26
C PRO A 37 -8.18 12.92 -4.48
N ASP A 38 -9.05 12.05 -5.01
CA ASP A 38 -10.35 11.71 -4.44
C ASP A 38 -10.32 10.35 -3.73
N PRO A 39 -11.18 10.13 -2.70
CA PRO A 39 -11.35 8.82 -2.08
C PRO A 39 -11.66 7.72 -3.09
N VAL A 40 -11.10 6.54 -2.87
CA VAL A 40 -11.22 5.39 -3.78
C VAL A 40 -12.00 4.27 -3.10
N SER A 41 -12.95 3.67 -3.83
CA SER A 41 -13.73 2.57 -3.27
C SER A 41 -12.88 1.30 -3.03
N THR A 42 -13.25 0.50 -2.02
CA THR A 42 -12.65 -0.82 -1.76
C THR A 42 -12.73 -1.72 -2.99
N ARG A 43 -13.83 -1.64 -3.73
CA ARG A 43 -14.05 -2.40 -4.96
C ARG A 43 -13.11 -1.98 -6.09
N GLU A 44 -12.86 -0.69 -6.25
CA GLU A 44 -11.91 -0.19 -7.25
C GLU A 44 -10.48 -0.64 -6.91
N LEU A 45 -10.08 -0.54 -5.64
CA LEU A 45 -8.78 -1.04 -5.18
C LEU A 45 -8.65 -2.55 -5.36
N ALA A 46 -9.72 -3.31 -5.10
CA ALA A 46 -9.79 -4.73 -5.33
C ALA A 46 -9.62 -5.10 -6.81
N LEU A 47 -10.29 -4.37 -7.71
CA LEU A 47 -10.13 -4.55 -9.15
C LEU A 47 -8.69 -4.24 -9.59
N ALA A 48 -8.12 -3.15 -9.10
CA ALA A 48 -6.72 -2.79 -9.41
C ALA A 48 -5.74 -3.87 -8.93
N LEU A 49 -5.96 -4.41 -7.73
CA LEU A 49 -5.18 -5.54 -7.19
C LEU A 49 -5.37 -6.82 -8.00
N ALA A 50 -6.61 -7.15 -8.40
CA ALA A 50 -6.91 -8.29 -9.26
C ALA A 50 -6.19 -8.19 -10.62
N CYS A 51 -6.24 -7.02 -11.25
CA CYS A 51 -5.51 -6.75 -12.50
C CYS A 51 -4.01 -6.97 -12.33
N ARG A 52 -3.43 -6.40 -11.27
CA ARG A 52 -1.99 -6.51 -10.97
C ARG A 52 -1.55 -7.93 -10.66
N THR A 53 -2.33 -8.68 -9.90
CA THR A 53 -1.97 -10.04 -9.45
C THR A 53 -2.15 -11.09 -10.53
N THR A 54 -3.10 -10.88 -11.45
CA THR A 54 -3.38 -11.81 -12.54
C THR A 54 -2.72 -11.43 -13.87
N ASP A 55 -2.10 -10.24 -13.93
CA ASP A 55 -1.52 -9.65 -15.14
C ASP A 55 -2.51 -9.57 -16.30
N ARG A 56 -3.72 -9.07 -16.00
CA ARG A 56 -4.82 -8.94 -16.95
C ARG A 56 -5.39 -7.53 -16.94
N ALA A 57 -5.88 -7.11 -18.10
CA ALA A 57 -6.60 -5.85 -18.23
C ALA A 57 -7.95 -5.89 -17.49
N PRO A 58 -8.46 -4.74 -17.00
CA PRO A 58 -9.72 -4.66 -16.24
C PRO A 58 -10.92 -5.35 -16.91
N ASP A 59 -11.04 -5.18 -18.23
CA ASP A 59 -12.16 -5.75 -19.01
C ASP A 59 -12.11 -7.29 -19.14
N ASN A 60 -10.97 -7.89 -18.81
CA ASN A 60 -10.73 -9.34 -18.89
C ASN A 60 -10.67 -10.02 -17.51
N ILE A 61 -11.05 -9.30 -16.45
CA ILE A 61 -11.13 -9.84 -15.09
C ILE A 61 -12.54 -10.36 -14.82
N ASP A 62 -12.63 -11.60 -14.33
CA ASP A 62 -13.88 -12.17 -13.87
C ASP A 62 -14.33 -11.50 -12.56
N VAL A 63 -15.64 -11.25 -12.43
CA VAL A 63 -16.24 -10.69 -11.22
C VAL A 63 -15.89 -11.48 -9.96
N GLN A 64 -15.77 -12.81 -10.04
CA GLN A 64 -15.41 -13.66 -8.91
C GLN A 64 -13.98 -13.39 -8.41
N ILE A 65 -13.06 -13.04 -9.33
CA ILE A 65 -11.69 -12.68 -8.98
C ILE A 65 -11.66 -11.32 -8.25
N VAL A 66 -12.47 -10.35 -8.72
CA VAL A 66 -12.59 -9.04 -8.06
C VAL A 66 -13.16 -9.21 -6.65
N GLU A 67 -14.23 -10.00 -6.49
CA GLU A 67 -14.85 -10.26 -5.18
C GLU A 67 -13.86 -10.93 -4.22
N GLN A 68 -13.08 -11.91 -4.70
CA GLN A 68 -12.05 -12.55 -3.89
C GLN A 68 -10.95 -11.54 -3.49
N ALA A 69 -10.51 -10.69 -4.42
CA ALA A 69 -9.55 -9.64 -4.14
C ALA A 69 -10.10 -8.60 -3.14
N GLU A 70 -11.39 -8.30 -3.20
CA GLU A 70 -12.06 -7.37 -2.29
C GLU A 70 -12.11 -7.90 -0.87
N VAL A 71 -12.50 -9.17 -0.70
CA VAL A 71 -12.45 -9.87 0.60
C VAL A 71 -11.02 -9.89 1.15
N GLY A 72 -10.03 -10.22 0.31
CA GLY A 72 -8.62 -10.20 0.70
C GLY A 72 -8.15 -8.80 1.09
N PHE A 73 -8.54 -7.77 0.34
CA PHE A 73 -8.19 -6.40 0.62
C PHE A 73 -8.76 -5.94 1.97
N VAL A 74 -10.06 -6.13 2.19
CA VAL A 74 -10.76 -5.71 3.42
C VAL A 74 -10.24 -6.46 4.66
N HIS A 75 -9.99 -7.76 4.57
CA HIS A 75 -9.64 -8.56 5.76
C HIS A 75 -8.14 -8.72 6.00
N VAL A 76 -7.28 -8.52 4.99
CA VAL A 76 -5.83 -8.76 5.11
C VAL A 76 -5.03 -7.48 4.93
N HIS A 77 -5.32 -6.70 3.89
CA HIS A 77 -4.49 -5.56 3.54
C HIS A 77 -4.87 -4.32 4.33
N LEU A 78 -6.14 -3.99 4.38
CA LEU A 78 -6.64 -2.79 5.01
C LEU A 78 -6.32 -2.71 6.52
N PRO A 79 -6.50 -3.78 7.33
CA PRO A 79 -6.20 -3.69 8.76
C PRO A 79 -4.72 -3.43 9.06
N LYS A 80 -3.81 -3.91 8.19
CA LYS A 80 -2.37 -3.63 8.32
C LYS A 80 -2.00 -2.20 7.92
N LEU A 81 -2.67 -1.67 6.90
CA LEU A 81 -2.46 -0.29 6.46
C LEU A 81 -3.02 0.71 7.48
N GLU A 82 -4.20 0.44 8.03
CA GLU A 82 -4.84 1.24 9.07
C GLU A 82 -4.05 1.19 10.39
N ALA A 83 -3.58 0.01 10.82
CA ALA A 83 -2.76 -0.12 12.02
C ALA A 83 -1.44 0.66 11.94
N ALA A 84 -0.90 0.84 10.72
CA ALA A 84 0.30 1.63 10.46
C ALA A 84 0.01 3.12 10.23
N ASP A 85 -1.25 3.57 10.40
CA ASP A 85 -1.70 4.94 10.14
C ASP A 85 -1.37 5.40 8.71
N LEU A 86 -1.46 4.50 7.73
CA LEU A 86 -1.14 4.81 6.32
C LEU A 86 -2.38 5.09 5.46
N VAL A 87 -3.53 4.58 5.88
CA VAL A 87 -4.81 4.81 5.20
C VAL A 87 -5.91 5.02 6.23
N GLU A 88 -6.90 5.80 5.85
CA GLU A 88 -8.19 5.89 6.52
C GLU A 88 -9.26 5.23 5.64
N TRP A 89 -10.21 4.55 6.29
CA TRP A 89 -11.32 3.91 5.61
C TRP A 89 -12.65 4.25 6.29
N SER A 90 -13.61 4.71 5.49
CA SER A 90 -14.97 5.02 5.96
C SER A 90 -16.00 4.48 4.98
N GLY A 91 -16.84 3.55 5.46
CA GLY A 91 -17.83 2.89 4.62
C GLY A 91 -17.17 1.97 3.61
N ASP A 92 -17.08 2.41 2.35
CA ASP A 92 -16.36 1.73 1.27
C ASP A 92 -15.23 2.59 0.69
N GLN A 93 -14.98 3.79 1.22
CA GLN A 93 -14.02 4.74 0.67
C GLN A 93 -12.70 4.74 1.45
N VAL A 94 -11.58 4.65 0.73
CA VAL A 94 -10.22 4.60 1.28
C VAL A 94 -9.44 5.82 0.81
N THR A 95 -8.72 6.47 1.72
CA THR A 95 -7.83 7.60 1.45
C THR A 95 -6.47 7.41 2.13
N LEU A 96 -5.45 8.09 1.65
CA LEU A 96 -4.19 8.22 2.39
C LEU A 96 -4.40 9.11 3.63
N THR A 97 -3.66 8.83 4.68
CA THR A 97 -3.55 9.71 5.85
C THR A 97 -2.49 10.79 5.61
N ASP A 98 -2.55 11.85 6.41
CA ASP A 98 -1.47 12.84 6.48
C ASP A 98 -0.12 12.18 6.81
N HIS A 99 -0.10 11.16 7.68
CA HIS A 99 1.11 10.44 8.03
C HIS A 99 1.74 9.77 6.81
N ALA A 100 0.96 9.09 5.97
CA ALA A 100 1.44 8.45 4.75
C ALA A 100 2.10 9.45 3.79
N GLU A 101 1.55 10.66 3.66
CA GLU A 101 2.11 11.72 2.81
C GLU A 101 3.45 12.26 3.32
N THR A 102 3.73 12.16 4.62
CA THR A 102 5.04 12.55 5.18
C THR A 102 6.15 11.55 4.86
N LEU A 103 5.80 10.31 4.47
CA LEU A 103 6.77 9.27 4.20
C LEU A 103 7.36 9.43 2.79
N PRO A 104 8.66 9.12 2.59
CA PRO A 104 9.30 9.21 1.28
C PRO A 104 8.93 8.04 0.34
N LEU A 105 7.66 7.60 0.35
CA LEU A 105 7.16 6.48 -0.45
C LEU A 105 7.00 6.85 -1.93
N PHE A 106 6.57 8.09 -2.18
CA PHE A 106 6.13 8.54 -3.50
C PHE A 106 7.15 9.48 -4.18
N THR A 107 8.23 9.82 -3.48
CA THR A 107 9.28 10.68 -4.03
C THR A 107 10.16 9.90 -5.02
N PRO A 108 10.37 10.41 -6.26
CA PRO A 108 11.22 9.76 -7.27
C PRO A 108 12.69 9.55 -6.84
N SER A 109 13.13 10.23 -5.78
CA SER A 109 14.52 10.32 -5.32
C SER A 109 15.19 8.98 -5.05
N TYR A 110 14.42 7.90 -4.81
CA TYR A 110 14.94 6.56 -4.54
C TYR A 110 14.91 5.59 -5.74
N ARG A 111 14.33 5.99 -6.89
CA ARG A 111 14.25 5.13 -8.08
C ARG A 111 15.62 4.89 -8.75
N GLY A 112 16.68 5.57 -8.32
CA GLY A 112 18.03 5.45 -8.88
C GLY A 112 19.11 4.83 -7.97
N VAL A 113 18.76 4.34 -6.76
CA VAL A 113 19.76 3.79 -5.82
C VAL A 113 20.05 2.30 -6.08
N VAL A 114 19.17 1.59 -6.78
CA VAL A 114 19.51 0.27 -7.34
C VAL A 114 20.20 0.51 -8.67
N ARG A 115 21.53 0.48 -8.68
CA ARG A 115 22.27 0.26 -9.93
C ARG A 115 21.82 -1.09 -10.49
N PRO A 116 21.47 -1.20 -11.78
CA PRO A 116 21.38 -2.52 -12.39
C PRO A 116 22.73 -3.20 -12.19
N GLU A 117 22.71 -4.44 -11.71
CA GLU A 117 23.87 -5.33 -11.78
C GLU A 117 24.33 -5.30 -13.23
N GLU A 118 25.50 -4.72 -13.50
CA GLU A 118 26.13 -4.81 -14.81
C GLU A 118 26.59 -6.27 -14.95
N THR A 119 25.65 -7.12 -15.32
CA THR A 119 25.95 -8.46 -15.80
C THR A 119 26.67 -8.27 -17.12
N GLY A 120 27.99 -8.37 -17.03
CA GLY A 120 28.92 -8.12 -18.11
C GLY A 120 28.59 -8.92 -19.37
N GLU A 121 28.79 -8.24 -20.49
CA GLU A 121 29.02 -8.85 -21.78
C GLU A 121 30.29 -9.72 -21.70
N GLU A 122 30.17 -11.02 -21.96
CA GLU A 122 31.13 -11.81 -22.75
C GLU A 122 30.39 -12.88 -23.56
#